data_AF-A0A091KYX6-F1
#
_entry.id   AF-A0A091KYX6-F1
#
_cell.length_a   1.000
_cell.length_b   1.000
_cell.length_c   1.000
_cell.angle_alpha   90.00
_cell.angle_beta   90.00
_cell.angle_gamma   90.00
#
_symmetry.space_group_name_H-M   'P 1'
#
loop_
_entity.id
_entity.type
_entity.pdbx_description
1 polymer ?
#
loop_
_entity_poly.entity_id
_entity_poly.type
_entity_poly.pdbx_seq_one_letter_code
_entity_poly.pdbx_strand_id
1 'polypeptide(L)'
;GVPLSTQWGPQGYFYPIQIAQYGLSHYSKNLTEKPPHVEVYETAEDGDRGGRAGEWTVPRGCSLSTVPDKAKFTSVKHFVAQESSEGVSLQLGNSRDFIISFDLKWVTNGSVSVVLETTEKNQLFTVHYVSNSQLIALKDRDIYYGVGARTSWSTLTRDLVTDLRKGVGLSNTKAVRQTKIMPKRVVRLVAKGRGFLDNVTISATAHMAAFFAASDWLVRNQDERGGWPIMVPRKLGEGFRSLEPGWYSAMAQGQAMSTLVRAYLLTKEQAFLGAALRATAPYKLPSEQRGVKAVFMNRHDWYEEYPTSPSSFV
;
A
#
# COMPACT_ATOMS: atom_id res chain seq x y z
N GLY A 1 2.31 -1.42 -0.06
CA GLY A 1 1.08 -0.76 0.39
C GLY A 1 -0.02 -1.12 -0.57
N VAL A 2 -0.64 -2.27 -0.38
CA VAL A 2 -1.76 -2.74 -1.21
C VAL A 2 -2.94 -3.09 -0.29
N PRO A 3 -4.17 -3.15 -0.81
CA PRO A 3 -5.34 -3.47 0.01
C PRO A 3 -5.26 -4.85 0.66
N LEU A 4 -5.82 -4.95 1.87
CA LEU A 4 -6.14 -6.22 2.53
C LEU A 4 -7.67 -6.38 2.57
N SER A 5 -8.15 -7.54 2.10
CA SER A 5 -9.58 -7.83 1.99
C SER A 5 -10.13 -8.48 3.26
N THR A 6 -11.38 -8.17 3.59
CA THR A 6 -12.16 -8.89 4.61
C THR A 6 -13.45 -9.48 4.03
N GLN A 7 -13.55 -9.56 2.70
CA GLN A 7 -14.79 -9.88 1.97
C GLN A 7 -15.41 -11.21 2.41
N TRP A 8 -14.60 -12.26 2.59
CA TRP A 8 -15.09 -13.57 3.01
C TRP A 8 -14.71 -13.96 4.44
N GLY A 9 -13.81 -13.23 5.09
CA GLY A 9 -13.34 -13.53 6.44
C GLY A 9 -12.83 -12.29 7.19
N PRO A 10 -13.15 -12.14 8.49
CA PRO A 10 -12.75 -10.96 9.27
C PRO A 10 -11.25 -10.91 9.59
N GLN A 11 -10.51 -12.02 9.45
CA GLN A 11 -9.08 -12.12 9.71
C GLN A 11 -8.23 -11.24 8.78
N GLY A 12 -8.78 -10.82 7.64
CA GLY A 12 -8.03 -10.10 6.62
C GLY A 12 -7.15 -11.04 5.79
N TYR A 13 -7.15 -10.86 4.47
CA TYR A 13 -6.28 -11.61 3.56
C TYR A 13 -5.96 -10.78 2.32
N PHE A 14 -4.79 -11.01 1.74
CA PHE A 14 -4.45 -10.40 0.46
C PHE A 14 -5.24 -11.11 -0.65
N TYR A 15 -6.11 -10.36 -1.32
CA TYR A 15 -6.94 -10.88 -2.39
C TYR A 15 -6.44 -10.36 -3.74
N PRO A 16 -5.86 -11.21 -4.61
CA PRO A 16 -5.18 -10.77 -5.82
C PRO A 16 -6.07 -9.95 -6.77
N ILE A 17 -7.37 -10.24 -6.84
CA ILE A 17 -8.31 -9.45 -7.65
C ILE A 17 -8.41 -8.01 -7.15
N GLN A 18 -8.60 -7.81 -5.84
CA GLN A 18 -8.68 -6.45 -5.28
C GLN A 18 -7.36 -5.69 -5.42
N ILE A 19 -6.22 -6.38 -5.30
CA ILE A 19 -4.90 -5.77 -5.45
C ILE A 19 -4.66 -5.37 -6.92
N ALA A 20 -4.99 -6.24 -7.87
CA ALA A 20 -4.89 -5.94 -9.29
C ALA A 20 -5.83 -4.79 -9.71
N GLN A 21 -7.08 -4.80 -9.24
CA GLN A 21 -8.06 -3.73 -9.47
C GLN A 21 -7.61 -2.39 -8.86
N TYR A 22 -7.01 -2.42 -7.66
CA TYR A 22 -6.38 -1.24 -7.07
C TYR A 22 -5.29 -0.68 -7.99
N GLY A 23 -4.36 -1.52 -8.45
CA GLY A 23 -3.33 -1.09 -9.39
C GLY A 23 -3.92 -0.53 -10.70
N LEU A 24 -4.82 -1.28 -11.34
CA LEU A 24 -5.40 -0.91 -12.64
C LEU A 24 -6.23 0.37 -12.56
N SER A 25 -7.01 0.56 -11.50
CA SER A 25 -7.79 1.80 -11.33
C SER A 25 -6.88 3.01 -11.14
N HIS A 26 -5.80 2.90 -10.35
CA HIS A 26 -4.82 3.97 -10.23
C HIS A 26 -4.07 4.22 -11.55
N TYR A 27 -3.69 3.18 -12.29
CA TYR A 27 -3.10 3.32 -13.63
C TYR A 27 -4.02 4.12 -14.56
N SER A 28 -5.31 3.77 -14.61
CA SER A 28 -6.28 4.48 -15.46
C SER A 28 -6.46 5.93 -15.02
N LYS A 29 -6.59 6.19 -13.71
CA LYS A 29 -6.69 7.55 -13.17
C LYS A 29 -5.48 8.42 -13.52
N ASN A 30 -4.28 7.86 -13.50
CA ASN A 30 -3.06 8.55 -13.92
C ASN A 30 -3.14 9.06 -15.37
N LEU A 31 -3.90 8.38 -16.25
CA LEU A 31 -4.06 8.76 -17.65
C LEU A 31 -5.18 9.79 -17.88
N THR A 32 -6.15 9.87 -16.95
CA THR A 32 -7.38 10.66 -17.15
C THR A 32 -7.50 11.87 -16.24
N GLU A 33 -6.90 11.82 -15.05
CA GLU A 33 -6.90 12.94 -14.10
C GLU A 33 -5.80 13.95 -14.44
N LYS A 34 -5.95 15.18 -13.95
CA LYS A 34 -4.91 16.21 -14.11
C LYS A 34 -3.66 15.83 -13.31
N PRO A 35 -2.45 16.25 -13.76
CA PRO A 35 -1.25 16.09 -12.94
C PRO A 35 -1.46 16.66 -11.54
N PRO A 36 -1.02 15.94 -10.49
CA PRO A 36 -1.27 16.37 -9.11
C PRO A 36 -0.44 17.61 -8.78
N HIS A 37 -1.00 18.47 -7.94
CA HIS A 37 -0.17 19.39 -7.16
C HIS A 37 0.75 18.57 -6.25
N VAL A 38 2.01 18.98 -6.14
CA VAL A 38 3.04 18.35 -5.29
C VAL A 38 3.76 19.46 -4.56
N GLU A 39 3.68 19.42 -3.23
CA GLU A 39 4.41 20.32 -2.34
C GLU A 39 5.57 19.56 -1.71
N VAL A 40 6.77 20.12 -1.83
CA VAL A 40 8.01 19.55 -1.28
C VAL A 40 8.37 20.33 -0.02
N TYR A 41 8.59 19.61 1.08
CA TYR A 41 8.89 20.18 2.39
C TYR A 41 10.35 19.98 2.82
N GLU A 42 11.03 18.99 2.24
CA GLU A 42 12.40 18.61 2.62
C GLU A 42 13.08 17.82 1.50
N THR A 43 14.26 18.29 1.06
CA THR A 43 15.16 17.58 0.12
C THR A 43 16.60 17.48 0.65
N ALA A 44 16.88 18.03 1.83
CA ALA A 44 18.19 18.12 2.47
C ALA A 44 19.27 18.87 1.67
N GLU A 45 18.90 19.60 0.61
CA GLU A 45 19.81 20.41 -0.21
C GLU A 45 19.83 21.89 0.21
N ASP A 46 20.95 22.58 -0.03
CA ASP A 46 21.17 23.99 0.34
C ASP A 46 20.24 24.99 -0.40
N GLY A 47 19.53 24.52 -1.43
CA GLY A 47 18.59 25.28 -2.28
C GLY A 47 17.27 25.66 -1.61
N ASP A 48 17.02 25.22 -0.37
CA ASP A 48 15.79 25.48 0.39
C ASP A 48 15.58 26.96 0.81
N ARG A 49 16.42 27.88 0.31
CA ARG A 49 16.32 29.32 0.57
C ARG A 49 15.24 30.03 -0.27
N GLY A 50 14.72 29.40 -1.33
CA GLY A 50 13.74 29.98 -2.25
C GLY A 50 12.30 29.48 -2.09
N GLY A 51 12.10 28.35 -1.39
CA GLY A 51 10.79 27.78 -1.05
C GLY A 51 10.51 27.90 0.44
N ARG A 52 9.25 27.67 0.87
CA ARG A 52 8.93 27.48 2.29
C ARG A 52 9.46 26.12 2.74
N ALA A 53 10.77 25.99 2.92
CA ALA A 53 11.37 24.84 3.57
C ALA A 53 10.66 24.58 4.91
N GLY A 54 10.29 23.33 5.19
CA GLY A 54 9.56 23.01 6.40
C GLY A 54 10.42 23.27 7.64
N GLU A 55 9.84 23.90 8.66
CA GLU A 55 10.55 24.21 9.90
C GLU A 55 10.67 22.96 10.79
N TRP A 56 11.90 22.60 11.15
CA TRP A 56 12.17 21.50 12.07
C TRP A 56 12.25 21.98 13.52
N THR A 57 11.57 21.27 14.42
CA THR A 57 11.76 21.36 15.87
C THR A 57 12.54 20.15 16.35
N VAL A 58 13.62 20.40 17.11
CA VAL A 58 14.50 19.35 17.67
C VAL A 58 14.52 19.49 19.21
N PRO A 59 13.75 18.66 19.93
CA PRO A 59 13.71 18.70 21.40
C PRO A 59 15.06 18.34 22.04
N ARG A 60 15.23 18.67 23.33
CA ARG A 60 16.44 18.29 24.09
C ARG A 60 16.62 16.76 24.07
N GLY A 61 17.85 16.31 23.82
CA GLY A 61 18.18 14.88 23.72
C GLY A 61 17.90 14.25 22.35
N CYS A 62 17.38 15.02 21.39
CA CYS A 62 17.27 14.61 19.98
C CYS A 62 18.33 15.32 19.13
N SER A 63 18.61 14.79 17.94
CA SER A 63 19.47 15.44 16.96
C SER A 63 18.93 15.29 15.54
N LEU A 64 19.13 16.33 14.74
CA LEU A 64 18.85 16.33 13.31
C LEU A 64 20.04 16.98 12.58
N SER A 65 20.59 16.29 11.58
CA SER A 65 21.72 16.78 10.80
C SER A 65 21.56 16.41 9.32
N THR A 66 21.96 17.31 8.42
CA THR A 66 22.13 16.96 7.01
C THR A 66 23.43 16.19 6.82
N VAL A 67 23.39 15.03 6.15
CA VAL A 67 24.58 14.21 5.85
C VAL A 67 24.53 13.72 4.40
N PRO A 68 25.68 13.57 3.71
CA PRO A 68 25.71 12.98 2.37
C PRO A 68 25.45 11.46 2.44
N ASP A 69 24.56 10.94 1.58
CA ASP A 69 24.33 9.51 1.37
C ASP A 69 24.88 9.07 0.01
N LYS A 70 25.94 8.28 0.03
CA LYS A 70 26.61 7.79 -1.19
C LYS A 70 25.75 6.87 -2.04
N ALA A 71 24.79 6.15 -1.45
CA ALA A 71 23.93 5.24 -2.18
C ALA A 71 22.82 5.99 -2.93
N LYS A 72 22.36 7.13 -2.39
CA LYS A 72 21.38 8.00 -3.07
C LYS A 72 22.01 9.12 -3.91
N PHE A 73 23.32 9.34 -3.81
CA PHE A 73 24.02 10.44 -4.47
C PHE A 73 23.42 11.82 -4.15
N THR A 74 22.87 11.98 -2.94
CA THR A 74 22.28 13.23 -2.44
C THR A 74 22.53 13.39 -0.94
N SER A 75 22.27 14.57 -0.41
CA SER A 75 22.18 14.83 1.02
C SER A 75 20.87 14.30 1.58
N VAL A 76 20.86 13.88 2.85
CA VAL A 76 19.67 13.38 3.54
C VAL A 76 19.61 13.91 4.97
N LYS A 77 18.43 13.92 5.59
CA LYS A 77 18.28 14.23 7.01
C LYS A 77 18.50 12.99 7.86
N HIS A 78 19.58 12.97 8.64
CA HIS A 78 19.82 11.98 9.68
C HIS A 78 19.19 12.44 11.00
N PHE A 79 18.30 11.62 11.54
CA PHE A 79 17.61 11.91 12.81
C PHE A 79 17.96 10.87 13.88
N VAL A 80 18.03 11.35 15.12
CA VAL A 80 18.16 10.52 16.32
C VAL A 80 17.20 11.07 17.37
N ALA A 81 16.20 10.29 17.77
CA ALA A 81 15.28 10.64 18.84
C ALA A 81 14.81 9.36 19.55
N GLN A 82 14.94 9.29 20.87
CA GLN A 82 14.49 8.12 21.63
C GLN A 82 12.97 7.93 21.50
N GLU A 83 12.47 6.70 21.54
CA GLU A 83 11.03 6.42 21.39
C GLU A 83 10.17 7.10 22.48
N SER A 84 10.73 7.20 23.69
CA SER A 84 10.14 7.90 24.86
C SER A 84 10.15 9.43 24.75
N SER A 85 10.89 10.00 23.80
CA SER A 85 10.94 11.46 23.57
C SER A 85 9.74 11.96 22.77
N GLU A 86 9.65 13.29 22.57
CA GLU A 86 8.67 13.89 21.68
C GLU A 86 8.96 13.59 20.18
N GLY A 87 10.20 13.24 19.82
CA GLY A 87 10.64 13.07 18.44
C GLY A 87 11.09 14.37 17.78
N VAL A 88 11.82 14.28 16.66
CA VAL A 88 12.08 15.46 15.81
C VAL A 88 10.86 15.71 14.93
N SER A 89 10.43 16.95 14.76
CA SER A 89 9.19 17.24 14.02
C SER A 89 9.37 18.28 12.93
N LEU A 90 8.80 18.01 11.76
CA LEU A 90 8.76 18.89 10.59
C LEU A 90 7.35 19.49 10.45
N GLN A 91 7.25 20.81 10.48
CA GLN A 91 5.99 21.52 10.29
C GLN A 91 5.58 21.49 8.80
N LEU A 92 4.32 21.10 8.51
CA LEU A 92 3.82 20.91 7.14
C LEU A 92 2.71 21.93 6.83
N GLY A 93 1.62 21.90 7.60
CA GLY A 93 0.52 22.87 7.47
C GLY A 93 -0.35 22.75 6.21
N ASN A 94 -0.26 21.66 5.44
CA ASN A 94 -1.04 21.49 4.21
C ASN A 94 -2.53 21.26 4.51
N SER A 95 -3.42 22.04 3.88
CA SER A 95 -4.87 21.91 4.05
C SER A 95 -5.62 21.56 2.76
N ARG A 96 -4.90 21.16 1.71
CA ARG A 96 -5.46 20.89 0.38
C ARG A 96 -5.29 19.43 -0.02
N ASP A 97 -4.10 18.90 0.22
CA ASP A 97 -3.63 17.62 -0.28
C ASP A 97 -3.30 16.67 0.87
N PHE A 98 -3.48 15.37 0.65
CA PHE A 98 -3.46 14.36 1.72
C PHE A 98 -2.72 13.08 1.36
N ILE A 99 -1.98 13.04 0.25
CA ILE A 99 -1.07 11.94 -0.04
C ILE A 99 0.32 12.33 0.42
N ILE A 100 0.78 11.81 1.56
CA ILE A 100 2.13 12.06 2.05
C ILE A 100 3.10 11.03 1.48
N SER A 101 4.28 11.48 1.08
CA SER A 101 5.37 10.61 0.64
C SER A 101 6.70 11.04 1.25
N PHE A 102 7.57 10.08 1.55
CA PHE A 102 8.93 10.33 1.98
C PHE A 102 9.81 9.10 1.77
N ASP A 103 11.08 9.33 1.50
CA ASP A 103 12.09 8.29 1.49
C ASP A 103 12.58 8.03 2.91
N LEU A 104 12.66 6.75 3.27
CA LEU A 104 12.97 6.35 4.63
C LEU A 104 13.94 5.18 4.69
N LYS A 105 14.87 5.26 5.63
CA LYS A 105 15.73 4.17 6.06
C LYS A 105 15.94 4.22 7.57
N TRP A 106 15.53 3.17 8.28
CA TRP A 106 15.80 3.03 9.71
C TRP A 106 17.15 2.35 9.98
N VAL A 107 17.83 2.80 11.03
CA VAL A 107 19.00 2.13 11.62
C VAL A 107 18.58 1.32 12.84
N THR A 108 17.64 1.85 13.62
CA THR A 108 16.99 1.16 14.76
C THR A 108 15.49 1.16 14.57
N ASN A 109 14.77 0.41 15.40
CA ASN A 109 13.32 0.57 15.48
C ASN A 109 12.92 2.02 15.75
N GLY A 110 11.75 2.38 15.24
CA GLY A 110 11.22 3.72 15.35
C GLY A 110 9.88 3.89 14.65
N SER A 111 9.49 5.14 14.48
CA SER A 111 8.25 5.51 13.81
C SER A 111 8.38 6.82 13.05
N VAL A 112 7.59 6.95 12.00
CA VAL A 112 7.26 8.24 11.41
C VAL A 112 5.76 8.45 11.60
N SER A 113 5.38 9.54 12.24
CA SER A 113 4.00 9.82 12.61
C SER A 113 3.53 11.12 11.97
N VAL A 114 2.27 11.16 11.55
CA VAL A 114 1.65 12.32 10.90
C VAL A 114 0.48 12.79 11.75
N VAL A 115 0.53 14.04 12.17
CA VAL A 115 -0.53 14.66 12.97
C VAL A 115 -1.53 15.34 12.03
N LEU A 116 -2.81 14.99 12.20
CA LEU A 116 -3.92 15.44 11.38
C LEU A 116 -4.92 16.22 12.22
N GLU A 117 -5.28 17.41 11.78
CA GLU A 117 -6.49 18.08 12.25
C GLU A 117 -7.68 17.55 11.45
N THR A 118 -8.78 17.22 12.13
CA THR A 118 -9.91 16.51 11.51
C THR A 118 -11.23 17.29 11.55
N THR A 119 -12.23 16.83 10.79
CA THR A 119 -13.59 17.36 10.84
C THR A 119 -14.34 17.04 12.13
N GLU A 120 -13.83 16.12 12.94
CA GLU A 120 -14.44 15.74 14.22
C GLU A 120 -14.07 16.77 15.31
N LYS A 121 -14.88 17.83 15.44
CA LYS A 121 -14.72 18.90 16.46
C LYS A 121 -13.31 19.51 16.51
N ASN A 122 -12.62 19.57 15.36
CA ASN A 122 -11.23 20.03 15.23
C ASN A 122 -10.23 19.25 16.11
N GLN A 123 -10.53 17.99 16.42
CA GLN A 123 -9.65 17.13 17.20
C GLN A 123 -8.47 16.66 16.36
N LEU A 124 -7.32 16.54 17.02
CA LEU A 124 -6.11 15.98 16.44
C LEU A 124 -6.16 14.45 16.49
N PHE A 125 -5.86 13.82 15.36
CA PHE A 125 -5.53 12.40 15.25
C PHE A 125 -4.08 12.26 14.84
N THR A 126 -3.42 11.20 15.29
CA THR A 126 -2.05 10.88 14.86
C THR A 126 -2.03 9.53 14.18
N VAL A 127 -1.48 9.48 12.98
CA VAL A 127 -1.24 8.22 12.26
C VAL A 127 0.23 7.86 12.38
N HIS A 128 0.54 6.73 13.00
CA HIS A 128 1.89 6.25 13.27
C HIS A 128 2.26 5.14 12.28
N TYR A 129 3.31 5.36 11.49
CA TYR A 129 3.94 4.34 10.65
C TYR A 129 5.13 3.76 11.42
N VAL A 130 4.94 2.60 12.03
CA VAL A 130 5.91 1.98 12.94
C VAL A 130 6.72 0.87 12.26
N SER A 131 7.97 0.69 12.66
CA SER A 131 8.91 -0.26 12.05
C SER A 131 8.67 -1.74 12.43
N ASN A 132 7.42 -2.18 12.47
CA ASN A 132 7.03 -3.56 12.79
C ASN A 132 6.04 -4.12 11.75
N SER A 133 5.53 -5.34 11.99
CA SER A 133 4.62 -6.04 11.08
C SER A 133 3.15 -6.01 11.51
N GLN A 134 2.78 -5.16 12.48
CA GLN A 134 1.36 -5.05 12.86
C GLN A 134 0.55 -4.51 11.67
N LEU A 135 -0.66 -5.00 11.47
CA LEU A 135 -1.47 -4.56 10.34
C LEU A 135 -2.02 -3.13 10.57
N ILE A 136 -2.84 -3.00 11.60
CA ILE A 136 -3.51 -1.77 11.98
C ILE A 136 -3.92 -1.86 13.44
N ALA A 137 -3.80 -0.76 14.19
CA ALA A 137 -4.35 -0.63 15.53
C ALA A 137 -4.94 0.77 15.73
N LEU A 138 -5.94 0.88 16.61
CA LEU A 138 -6.50 2.14 17.07
C LEU A 138 -6.47 2.15 18.59
N LYS A 139 -5.89 3.20 19.17
CA LYS A 139 -5.98 3.50 20.60
C LYS A 139 -6.28 4.98 20.75
N ASP A 140 -7.44 5.31 21.30
CA ASP A 140 -7.93 6.68 21.44
C ASP A 140 -7.94 7.43 20.09
N ARG A 141 -6.99 8.35 19.87
CA ARG A 141 -6.84 9.11 18.61
C ARG A 141 -5.54 8.78 17.87
N ASP A 142 -4.88 7.71 18.27
CA ASP A 142 -3.67 7.21 17.67
C ASP A 142 -3.98 5.97 16.84
N ILE A 143 -3.73 6.07 15.55
CA ILE A 143 -3.86 4.99 14.58
C ILE A 143 -2.47 4.51 14.25
N TYR A 144 -2.24 3.20 14.27
CA TYR A 144 -0.91 2.65 14.02
C TYR A 144 -0.95 1.69 12.84
N TYR A 145 0.01 1.81 11.93
CA TYR A 145 0.26 0.91 10.81
C TYR A 145 1.70 0.40 10.87
N GLY A 146 1.88 -0.92 10.87
CA GLY A 146 3.21 -1.51 10.70
C GLY A 146 3.63 -1.41 9.24
N VAL A 147 4.79 -0.79 9.00
CA VAL A 147 5.33 -0.58 7.64
C VAL A 147 6.60 -1.40 7.38
N GLY A 148 6.87 -2.39 8.23
CA GLY A 148 8.05 -3.25 8.20
C GLY A 148 9.31 -2.53 8.71
N ALA A 149 10.42 -3.27 8.77
CA ALA A 149 11.66 -2.78 9.37
C ALA A 149 12.33 -1.61 8.59
N ARG A 150 12.13 -1.54 7.27
CA ARG A 150 12.73 -0.55 6.33
C ARG A 150 14.19 -0.19 6.64
N THR A 151 15.04 -1.22 6.82
CA THR A 151 16.49 -1.07 7.04
C THR A 151 17.26 -0.71 5.77
N SER A 152 16.60 -0.79 4.61
CA SER A 152 17.08 -0.31 3.32
C SER A 152 16.19 0.85 2.83
N TRP A 153 16.77 1.72 2.01
CA TRP A 153 16.05 2.85 1.41
C TRP A 153 14.79 2.37 0.67
N SER A 154 13.69 3.04 0.98
CA SER A 154 12.41 2.81 0.31
C SER A 154 11.54 4.06 0.45
N THR A 155 10.74 4.34 -0.58
CA THR A 155 9.72 5.39 -0.51
C THR A 155 8.49 4.84 0.21
N LEU A 156 7.97 5.58 1.18
CA LEU A 156 6.67 5.32 1.80
C LEU A 156 5.67 6.37 1.32
N THR A 157 4.65 5.94 0.60
CA THR A 157 3.56 6.81 0.12
C THR A 157 2.24 6.37 0.75
N ARG A 158 1.52 7.28 1.39
CA ARG A 158 0.31 7.01 2.17
C ARG A 158 -0.80 8.00 1.86
N ASP A 159 -2.01 7.47 1.67
CA ASP A 159 -3.23 8.25 1.59
C ASP A 159 -3.78 8.47 3.01
N LEU A 160 -3.61 9.68 3.53
CA LEU A 160 -4.00 10.04 4.90
C LEU A 160 -5.51 10.04 5.10
N VAL A 161 -6.30 10.25 4.03
CA VAL A 161 -7.77 10.13 4.11
C VAL A 161 -8.15 8.67 4.32
N THR A 162 -7.58 7.77 3.50
CA THR A 162 -7.84 6.34 3.62
C THR A 162 -7.36 5.81 4.96
N ASP A 163 -6.14 6.15 5.38
CA ASP A 163 -5.55 5.67 6.63
C ASP A 163 -6.33 6.15 7.86
N LEU A 164 -6.74 7.42 7.89
CA LEU A 164 -7.58 7.94 8.97
C LEU A 164 -8.93 7.20 9.04
N ARG A 165 -9.62 7.06 7.92
CA ARG A 165 -10.96 6.44 7.89
C ARG A 165 -10.92 4.96 8.20
N LYS A 166 -9.88 4.24 7.76
CA LYS A 166 -9.69 2.82 8.08
C LYS A 166 -9.29 2.60 9.53
N GLY A 167 -8.47 3.49 10.10
CA GLY A 167 -8.15 3.46 11.53
C GLY A 167 -9.35 3.73 12.42
N VAL A 168 -10.08 4.83 12.20
CA VAL A 168 -11.30 5.15 12.97
C VAL A 168 -12.41 4.12 12.76
N GLY A 169 -12.52 3.59 11.53
CA GLY A 169 -13.50 2.57 11.17
C GLY A 169 -13.11 1.14 11.56
N LEU A 170 -12.02 0.93 12.31
CA LEU A 170 -11.51 -0.39 12.64
C LEU A 170 -12.59 -1.24 13.33
N SER A 171 -12.71 -2.50 12.86
CA SER A 171 -13.74 -3.44 13.27
C SER A 171 -13.20 -4.86 13.22
N ASN A 172 -13.68 -5.72 14.12
CA ASN A 172 -13.41 -7.17 14.11
C ASN A 172 -14.39 -7.95 13.21
N THR A 173 -15.22 -7.24 12.43
CA THR A 173 -16.17 -7.84 11.48
C THR A 173 -15.63 -7.77 10.05
N LYS A 174 -16.34 -8.38 9.10
CA LYS A 174 -16.02 -8.30 7.66
C LYS A 174 -16.17 -6.90 7.06
N ALA A 175 -16.72 -5.94 7.81
CA ALA A 175 -17.03 -4.60 7.32
C ALA A 175 -16.35 -3.54 8.21
N VAL A 176 -15.71 -2.58 7.56
CA VAL A 176 -15.20 -1.36 8.21
C VAL A 176 -16.39 -0.50 8.65
N ARG A 177 -16.36 0.02 9.87
CA ARG A 177 -17.40 0.94 10.37
C ARG A 177 -17.42 2.20 9.53
N GLN A 178 -18.61 2.62 9.10
CA GLN A 178 -18.75 3.84 8.32
C GLN A 178 -18.41 5.06 9.17
N THR A 179 -17.66 5.99 8.58
CA THR A 179 -17.31 7.26 9.20
C THR A 179 -17.28 8.37 8.16
N LYS A 180 -17.68 9.57 8.59
CA LYS A 180 -17.63 10.81 7.81
C LYS A 180 -16.41 11.67 8.16
N ILE A 181 -15.52 11.18 9.03
CA ILE A 181 -14.30 11.90 9.41
C ILE A 181 -13.42 12.13 8.18
N MET A 182 -12.90 13.34 8.07
CA MET A 182 -11.96 13.76 7.02
C MET A 182 -10.81 14.55 7.65
N PRO A 183 -9.58 14.41 7.14
CA PRO A 183 -8.51 15.34 7.50
C PRO A 183 -8.81 16.72 6.89
N LYS A 184 -8.59 17.77 7.68
CA LYS A 184 -8.66 19.17 7.26
C LYS A 184 -7.27 19.73 6.99
N ARG A 185 -6.29 19.32 7.79
CA ARG A 185 -4.92 19.82 7.72
C ARG A 185 -3.92 18.76 8.16
N VAL A 186 -2.89 18.55 7.36
CA VAL A 186 -1.68 17.82 7.72
C VAL A 186 -0.79 18.77 8.50
N VAL A 187 -0.78 18.62 9.84
CA VAL A 187 -0.15 19.58 10.73
C VAL A 187 1.36 19.46 10.66
N ARG A 188 1.90 18.28 11.01
CA ARG A 188 3.34 18.02 11.08
C ARG A 188 3.65 16.54 10.94
N LEU A 189 4.87 16.24 10.55
CA LEU A 189 5.49 14.92 10.60
C LEU A 189 6.40 14.84 11.82
N VAL A 190 6.44 13.69 12.49
CA VAL A 190 7.28 13.43 13.68
C VAL A 190 8.07 12.15 13.45
N ALA A 191 9.40 12.21 13.58
CA ALA A 191 10.27 11.04 13.46
C ALA A 191 10.86 10.65 14.82
N LYS A 192 10.79 9.35 15.12
CA LYS A 192 11.36 8.70 16.29
C LYS A 192 12.23 7.50 15.91
N GLY A 193 13.15 7.15 16.79
CA GLY A 193 14.21 6.17 16.54
C GLY A 193 15.45 6.82 15.93
N ARG A 194 16.28 6.02 15.29
CA ARG A 194 17.45 6.47 14.53
C ARG A 194 17.30 6.08 13.06
N GLY A 195 17.46 7.02 12.16
CA GLY A 195 17.29 6.78 10.74
C GLY A 195 17.59 7.99 9.86
N PHE A 196 17.19 7.85 8.60
CA PHE A 196 17.36 8.86 7.57
C PHE A 196 16.00 9.13 6.89
N LEU A 197 15.74 10.41 6.63
CA LEU A 197 14.57 10.91 5.90
C LEU A 197 15.04 11.78 4.75
N ASP A 198 14.29 11.73 3.66
CA ASP A 198 14.53 12.53 2.46
C ASP A 198 13.24 12.65 1.64
N ASN A 199 13.16 13.64 0.75
CA ASN A 199 12.04 13.88 -0.18
C ASN A 199 10.66 13.85 0.50
N VAL A 200 10.47 14.62 1.57
CA VAL A 200 9.16 14.73 2.23
C VAL A 200 8.24 15.57 1.37
N THR A 201 7.16 14.98 0.87
CA THR A 201 6.20 15.63 -0.02
C THR A 201 4.75 15.36 0.40
N ILE A 202 3.86 16.28 0.03
CA ILE A 202 2.42 16.07 0.04
C ILE A 202 1.88 16.35 -1.36
N SER A 203 1.07 15.43 -1.87
CA SER A 203 0.50 15.50 -3.22
C SER A 203 -1.01 15.29 -3.22
N ALA A 204 -1.68 15.82 -4.24
CA ALA A 204 -3.11 15.57 -4.45
C ALA A 204 -3.38 14.08 -4.72
N THR A 205 -2.55 13.44 -5.55
CA THR A 205 -2.62 12.02 -5.88
C THR A 205 -1.21 11.44 -6.07
N ALA A 206 -1.06 10.11 -5.91
CA ALA A 206 0.17 9.38 -6.24
C ALA A 206 -0.17 8.06 -6.94
N HIS A 207 -0.85 8.15 -8.09
CA HIS A 207 -1.40 6.99 -8.78
C HIS A 207 -0.34 5.96 -9.19
N MET A 208 0.80 6.39 -9.71
CA MET A 208 1.84 5.47 -10.14
C MET A 208 2.49 4.72 -8.98
N ALA A 209 2.63 5.34 -7.80
CA ALA A 209 3.11 4.66 -6.59
C ALA A 209 2.16 3.52 -6.18
N ALA A 210 0.84 3.76 -6.22
CA ALA A 210 -0.17 2.74 -5.97
C ALA A 210 -0.14 1.61 -7.02
N PHE A 211 0.00 1.96 -8.30
CA PHE A 211 0.10 1.00 -9.40
C PHE A 211 1.33 0.08 -9.27
N PHE A 212 2.51 0.65 -9.00
CA PHE A 212 3.72 -0.16 -8.82
C PHE A 212 3.69 -0.97 -7.53
N ALA A 213 3.11 -0.44 -6.44
CA ALA A 213 2.91 -1.23 -5.22
C ALA A 213 2.07 -2.51 -5.47
N ALA A 214 1.04 -2.42 -6.32
CA ALA A 214 0.26 -3.58 -6.75
C ALA A 214 1.07 -4.51 -7.67
N SER A 215 1.77 -3.96 -8.65
CA SER A 215 2.59 -4.72 -9.61
C SER A 215 3.69 -5.52 -8.92
N ASP A 216 4.44 -4.89 -8.01
CA ASP A 216 5.52 -5.51 -7.24
C ASP A 216 4.98 -6.55 -6.26
N TRP A 217 3.77 -6.34 -5.71
CA TRP A 217 3.13 -7.35 -4.88
C TRP A 217 2.78 -8.58 -5.72
N LEU A 218 2.24 -8.41 -6.93
CA LEU A 218 1.91 -9.52 -7.82
C LEU A 218 3.15 -10.34 -8.21
N VAL A 219 4.27 -9.69 -8.55
CA VAL A 219 5.53 -10.38 -8.86
C VAL A 219 6.01 -11.20 -7.66
N ARG A 220 6.02 -10.62 -6.45
CA ARG A 220 6.56 -11.28 -5.25
C ARG A 220 5.69 -12.39 -4.68
N ASN A 221 4.39 -12.40 -4.97
CA ASN A 221 3.43 -13.33 -4.38
C ASN A 221 2.84 -14.31 -5.41
N GLN A 222 3.40 -14.37 -6.63
CA GLN A 222 3.08 -15.43 -7.57
C GLN A 222 3.77 -16.72 -7.13
N ASP A 223 3.06 -17.83 -7.09
CA ASP A 223 3.63 -19.14 -6.76
C ASP A 223 4.35 -19.80 -7.94
N GLU A 224 4.96 -20.96 -7.67
CA GLU A 224 5.70 -21.75 -8.66
C GLU A 224 4.84 -22.23 -9.84
N ARG A 225 3.52 -22.31 -9.67
CA ARG A 225 2.56 -22.71 -10.73
C ARG A 225 2.06 -21.52 -11.54
N GLY A 226 2.58 -20.32 -11.26
CA GLY A 226 2.17 -19.08 -11.90
C GLY A 226 0.86 -18.51 -11.35
N GLY A 227 0.29 -19.10 -10.31
CA GLY A 227 -0.97 -18.67 -9.72
C GLY A 227 -0.79 -17.65 -8.59
N TRP A 228 -1.88 -16.95 -8.26
CA TRP A 228 -2.01 -16.24 -6.98
C TRP A 228 -3.05 -16.97 -6.11
N PRO A 229 -2.61 -17.84 -5.19
CA PRO A 229 -3.52 -18.69 -4.41
C PRO A 229 -4.40 -17.84 -3.49
N ILE A 230 -5.71 -18.13 -3.50
CA ILE A 230 -6.68 -17.45 -2.64
C ILE A 230 -6.76 -18.23 -1.32
N MET A 231 -6.21 -17.64 -0.26
CA MET A 231 -5.96 -18.31 1.03
C MET A 231 -7.15 -18.30 1.99
N VAL A 232 -8.37 -18.31 1.45
CA VAL A 232 -9.61 -18.38 2.24
C VAL A 232 -10.61 -19.34 1.59
N PRO A 233 -11.41 -20.06 2.38
CA PRO A 233 -12.43 -20.93 1.83
C PRO A 233 -13.53 -20.13 1.14
N ARG A 234 -14.11 -20.69 0.07
CA ARG A 234 -15.24 -20.08 -0.65
C ARG A 234 -16.31 -21.12 -0.96
N LYS A 235 -17.49 -20.94 -0.34
CA LYS A 235 -18.72 -21.65 -0.70
C LYS A 235 -19.56 -20.76 -1.62
N LEU A 236 -19.73 -21.15 -2.88
CA LEU A 236 -20.42 -20.34 -3.89
C LEU A 236 -21.94 -20.34 -3.70
N GLY A 237 -22.51 -21.50 -3.35
CA GLY A 237 -23.94 -21.69 -3.12
C GLY A 237 -24.24 -23.15 -2.78
N GLU A 238 -25.52 -23.49 -2.61
CA GLU A 238 -25.94 -24.90 -2.54
C GLU A 238 -25.69 -25.59 -3.89
N GLY A 239 -25.31 -26.88 -3.85
CA GLY A 239 -24.95 -27.66 -5.04
C GLY A 239 -23.49 -27.57 -5.47
N PHE A 240 -22.72 -26.59 -5.00
CA PHE A 240 -21.28 -26.47 -5.28
C PHE A 240 -20.43 -26.96 -4.11
N ARG A 241 -19.36 -27.71 -4.41
CA ARG A 241 -18.34 -28.03 -3.41
C ARG A 241 -17.66 -26.74 -2.90
N SER A 242 -17.30 -26.76 -1.62
CA SER A 242 -16.49 -25.70 -1.02
C SER A 242 -15.10 -25.67 -1.68
N LEU A 243 -14.63 -24.48 -2.05
CA LEU A 243 -13.25 -24.27 -2.48
C LEU A 243 -12.38 -24.11 -1.24
N GLU A 244 -11.46 -25.04 -1.04
CA GLU A 244 -10.48 -24.98 0.05
C GLU A 244 -9.35 -24.00 -0.27
N PRO A 245 -8.73 -23.35 0.75
CA PRO A 245 -7.64 -22.40 0.57
C PRO A 245 -6.56 -22.88 -0.40
N GLY A 246 -6.13 -21.99 -1.30
CA GLY A 246 -5.16 -22.29 -2.35
C GLY A 246 -5.77 -22.48 -3.75
N TRP A 247 -7.09 -22.31 -3.89
CA TRP A 247 -7.74 -22.23 -5.20
C TRP A 247 -7.30 -20.99 -5.99
N TYR A 248 -7.27 -21.09 -7.32
CA TYR A 248 -7.00 -19.98 -8.23
C TYR A 248 -8.28 -19.45 -8.85
N SER A 249 -8.24 -18.23 -9.41
CA SER A 249 -9.36 -17.64 -10.13
C SER A 249 -8.89 -17.13 -11.49
N ALA A 250 -9.59 -17.46 -12.57
CA ALA A 250 -9.29 -16.92 -13.90
C ALA A 250 -9.37 -15.39 -13.93
N MET A 251 -10.28 -14.79 -13.16
CA MET A 251 -10.34 -13.34 -13.00
C MET A 251 -9.09 -12.80 -12.29
N ALA A 252 -8.62 -13.47 -11.22
CA ALA A 252 -7.38 -13.08 -10.53
C ALA A 252 -6.19 -13.12 -11.51
N GLN A 253 -6.05 -14.21 -12.25
CA GLN A 253 -4.96 -14.37 -13.20
C GLN A 253 -5.00 -13.31 -14.31
N GLY A 254 -6.17 -13.09 -14.94
CA GLY A 254 -6.31 -12.14 -16.05
C GLY A 254 -6.14 -10.68 -15.63
N GLN A 255 -6.67 -10.30 -14.47
CA GLN A 255 -6.48 -8.95 -13.90
C GLN A 255 -5.00 -8.73 -13.56
N ALA A 256 -4.34 -9.71 -12.94
CA ALA A 256 -2.92 -9.64 -12.64
C ALA A 256 -2.05 -9.53 -13.89
N MET A 257 -2.32 -10.32 -14.94
CA MET A 257 -1.68 -10.17 -16.25
C MET A 257 -1.82 -8.75 -16.79
N SER A 258 -3.03 -8.18 -16.72
CA SER A 258 -3.30 -6.81 -17.19
C SER A 258 -2.49 -5.75 -16.43
N THR A 259 -2.30 -5.93 -15.12
CA THR A 259 -1.44 -5.07 -14.29
C THR A 259 0.03 -5.22 -14.68
N LEU A 260 0.52 -6.47 -14.73
CA LEU A 260 1.92 -6.79 -15.02
C LEU A 260 2.35 -6.36 -16.41
N VAL A 261 1.51 -6.55 -17.44
CA VAL A 261 1.80 -6.10 -18.80
C VAL A 261 1.94 -4.59 -18.87
N ARG A 262 1.09 -3.82 -18.16
CA ARG A 262 1.22 -2.36 -18.08
C ARG A 262 2.53 -1.95 -17.39
N ALA A 263 2.91 -2.65 -16.33
CA ALA A 263 4.16 -2.38 -15.61
C ALA A 263 5.38 -2.66 -16.50
N TYR A 264 5.36 -3.78 -17.23
CA TYR A 264 6.37 -4.10 -18.24
C TYR A 264 6.44 -3.04 -19.34
N LEU A 265 5.30 -2.60 -19.89
CA LEU A 265 5.29 -1.62 -20.97
C LEU A 265 5.88 -0.26 -20.55
N LEU A 266 5.71 0.13 -19.28
CA LEU A 266 6.29 1.36 -18.72
C LEU A 266 7.78 1.25 -18.41
N THR A 267 8.21 0.14 -17.81
CA THR A 267 9.57 -0.01 -17.24
C THR A 267 10.54 -0.78 -18.14
N LYS A 268 10.00 -1.61 -19.03
CA LYS A 268 10.72 -2.65 -19.78
C LYS A 268 11.41 -3.72 -18.91
N GLU A 269 11.10 -3.77 -17.61
CA GLU A 269 11.66 -4.76 -16.70
C GLU A 269 11.05 -6.16 -16.97
N GLN A 270 11.92 -7.10 -17.32
CA GLN A 270 11.52 -8.46 -17.70
C GLN A 270 10.85 -9.25 -16.58
N ALA A 271 11.08 -8.88 -15.31
CA ALA A 271 10.41 -9.50 -14.17
C ALA A 271 8.88 -9.45 -14.28
N PHE A 272 8.33 -8.33 -14.75
CA PHE A 272 6.88 -8.17 -14.94
C PHE A 272 6.35 -9.04 -16.08
N LEU A 273 7.03 -9.04 -17.24
CA LEU A 273 6.64 -9.87 -18.38
C LEU A 273 6.75 -11.36 -18.05
N GLY A 274 7.83 -11.77 -17.39
CA GLY A 274 8.03 -13.15 -16.95
C GLY A 274 6.93 -13.63 -16.01
N ALA A 275 6.52 -12.80 -15.06
CA ALA A 275 5.39 -13.11 -14.19
C ALA A 275 4.06 -13.21 -14.95
N ALA A 276 3.80 -12.32 -15.92
CA ALA A 276 2.60 -12.36 -16.75
C ALA A 276 2.54 -13.64 -17.63
N LEU A 277 3.67 -14.08 -18.19
CA LEU A 277 3.75 -15.32 -18.97
C LEU A 277 3.47 -16.55 -18.12
N ARG A 278 4.08 -16.64 -16.93
CA ARG A 278 3.81 -17.73 -15.97
C ARG A 278 2.35 -17.79 -15.54
N ALA A 279 1.68 -16.64 -15.45
CA ALA A 279 0.29 -16.55 -15.05
C ALA A 279 -0.70 -17.28 -15.97
N THR A 280 -0.25 -17.68 -17.17
CA THR A 280 -1.05 -18.46 -18.12
C THR A 280 -1.13 -19.95 -17.77
N ALA A 281 -0.24 -20.45 -16.92
CA ALA A 281 -0.16 -21.89 -16.61
C ALA A 281 -1.46 -22.46 -15.99
N PRO A 282 -2.14 -21.79 -15.04
CA PRO A 282 -3.40 -22.30 -14.47
C PRO A 282 -4.54 -22.50 -15.50
N TYR A 283 -4.52 -21.77 -16.63
CA TYR A 283 -5.52 -21.90 -17.69
C TYR A 283 -5.43 -23.22 -18.46
N LYS A 284 -4.31 -23.93 -18.34
CA LYS A 284 -4.06 -25.19 -19.04
C LYS A 284 -4.55 -26.42 -18.27
N LEU A 285 -4.91 -26.25 -17.00
CA LEU A 285 -5.31 -27.34 -16.11
C LEU A 285 -6.80 -27.25 -15.76
N PRO A 286 -7.51 -28.39 -15.66
CA PRO A 286 -8.87 -28.44 -15.14
C PRO A 286 -8.95 -27.95 -13.68
N SER A 287 -10.14 -27.47 -13.25
CA SER A 287 -10.42 -27.06 -11.86
C SER A 287 -9.98 -28.11 -10.82
N GLU A 288 -10.24 -29.39 -11.09
CA GLU A 288 -9.90 -30.52 -10.20
C GLU A 288 -8.38 -30.72 -10.03
N GLN A 289 -7.57 -30.24 -10.97
CA GLN A 289 -6.11 -30.36 -10.97
C GLN A 289 -5.42 -29.06 -10.50
N ARG A 290 -6.11 -28.26 -9.68
CA ARG A 290 -5.69 -26.91 -9.28
C ARG A 290 -5.42 -25.99 -10.47
N GLY A 291 -6.25 -26.08 -11.49
CA GLY A 291 -6.31 -25.12 -12.59
C GLY A 291 -7.54 -24.23 -12.50
N VAL A 292 -7.83 -23.55 -13.62
CA VAL A 292 -9.03 -22.72 -13.77
C VAL A 292 -9.85 -23.08 -15.01
N LYS A 293 -9.49 -24.16 -15.73
CA LYS A 293 -10.21 -24.57 -16.94
C LYS A 293 -11.44 -25.42 -16.61
N ALA A 294 -12.56 -25.07 -17.22
CA ALA A 294 -13.76 -25.89 -17.34
C ALA A 294 -14.07 -26.14 -18.83
N VAL A 295 -14.97 -27.07 -19.12
CA VAL A 295 -15.44 -27.34 -20.49
C VAL A 295 -16.95 -27.38 -20.50
N PHE A 296 -17.59 -26.42 -21.14
CA PHE A 296 -19.03 -26.37 -21.30
C PHE A 296 -19.47 -27.38 -22.36
N MET A 297 -20.34 -28.33 -21.97
CA MET A 297 -20.92 -29.37 -22.81
C MET A 297 -19.91 -30.13 -23.68
N ASN A 298 -18.74 -30.46 -23.12
CA ASN A 298 -17.64 -31.16 -23.80
C ASN A 298 -17.15 -30.48 -25.10
N ARG A 299 -17.40 -29.16 -25.27
CA ARG A 299 -17.11 -28.45 -26.52
C ARG A 299 -16.37 -27.13 -26.35
N HIS A 300 -16.73 -26.34 -25.34
CA HIS A 300 -16.22 -24.98 -25.20
C HIS A 300 -15.35 -24.84 -23.96
N ASP A 301 -14.07 -24.53 -24.15
CA ASP A 301 -13.18 -24.17 -23.05
C ASP A 301 -13.69 -22.90 -22.34
N TRP A 302 -13.72 -22.94 -21.02
CA TRP A 302 -14.08 -21.83 -20.15
C TRP A 302 -13.02 -21.64 -19.06
N TYR A 303 -12.80 -20.40 -18.64
CA TYR A 303 -11.86 -20.08 -17.57
C TYR A 303 -12.63 -19.53 -16.37
N GLU A 304 -12.71 -20.33 -15.31
CA GLU A 304 -13.59 -20.12 -14.17
C GLU A 304 -13.11 -18.99 -13.26
N GLU A 305 -13.99 -18.03 -12.93
CA GLU A 305 -13.77 -17.14 -11.78
C GLU A 305 -13.69 -17.96 -10.48
N TYR A 306 -14.56 -18.96 -10.34
CA TYR A 306 -14.60 -19.90 -9.22
C TYR A 306 -14.47 -21.34 -9.74
N PRO A 307 -13.30 -22.01 -9.64
CA PRO A 307 -13.06 -23.34 -10.19
C PRO A 307 -13.76 -24.44 -9.38
N THR A 308 -15.09 -24.43 -9.40
CA THR A 308 -15.97 -25.26 -8.59
C THR A 308 -16.24 -26.63 -9.23
N SER A 309 -16.82 -27.53 -8.43
CA SER A 309 -17.38 -28.79 -8.90
C SER A 309 -18.83 -28.90 -8.39
N PRO A 310 -19.85 -28.98 -9.27
CA PRO A 310 -19.76 -28.82 -10.74
C PRO A 310 -19.27 -27.42 -11.15
N SER A 311 -18.85 -27.27 -12.41
CA SER A 311 -18.43 -25.99 -13.00
C SER A 311 -19.51 -24.91 -12.89
N SER A 312 -19.10 -23.65 -12.68
CA SER A 312 -20.01 -22.54 -12.38
C SER A 312 -20.28 -21.62 -13.57
N PHE A 313 -19.32 -21.48 -14.49
CA PHE A 313 -19.45 -20.66 -15.70
C PHE A 313 -19.88 -19.21 -15.44
N VAL A 314 -19.36 -18.60 -14.36
CA VAL A 314 -19.45 -17.15 -14.11
C VAL A 314 -18.71 -16.40 -15.21
#